data_AF-A0A526VCL4-F1
#
_entry.id   AF-A0A526VCL4-F1
#
_cell.length_a   1.000
_cell.length_b   1.000
_cell.length_c   1.000
_cell.angle_alpha   90.00
_cell.angle_beta   90.00
_cell.angle_gamma   90.00
#
_symmetry.space_group_name_H-M   'P 1'
#
loop_
_entity.id
_entity.type
_entity.pdbx_description
1 polymer ?
#
loop_
_entity_poly.entity_id
_entity_poly.type
_entity_poly.pdbx_seq_one_letter_code
_entity_poly.pdbx_strand_id
1 'polypeptide(L)' 'SGMRSPVLNKTIALARLDVTHSAVGTEVEIGKLDGHAKRLPARVVAFAHYDPQKTKPRS' A
#
# COMPACT_ATOMS: atom_id res chain seq x y z
N SER A 1 3.20 0.10 8.36
CA SER A 1 3.99 1.34 8.17
C SER A 1 3.59 1.97 6.83
N GLY A 2 3.81 3.27 6.64
CA GLY A 2 3.49 3.96 5.39
C GLY A 2 4.50 5.07 5.08
N MET A 3 4.73 5.34 3.79
CA MET A 3 5.71 6.32 3.31
C MET A 3 5.26 6.90 1.96
N ARG A 4 5.70 8.12 1.64
CA ARG A 4 5.59 8.68 0.30
C ARG A 4 6.74 8.17 -0.57
N SER A 5 6.44 7.41 -1.63
CA SER A 5 7.45 6.96 -2.58
C SER A 5 7.73 8.05 -3.63
N PRO A 6 8.97 8.53 -3.78
CA PRO A 6 9.33 9.46 -4.85
C PRO A 6 9.31 8.80 -6.22
N VAL A 7 9.73 7.53 -6.32
CA VAL A 7 9.79 6.77 -7.59
C VAL A 7 8.40 6.49 -8.16
N LEU A 8 7.44 6.18 -7.31
CA LEU A 8 6.06 5.90 -7.73
C LEU A 8 5.14 7.12 -7.67
N ASN A 9 5.63 8.24 -7.13
CA ASN A 9 4.88 9.46 -6.82
C ASN A 9 3.55 9.20 -6.09
N LYS A 10 3.51 8.19 -5.20
CA LYS A 10 2.32 7.75 -4.47
C LYS A 10 2.66 7.43 -3.02
N THR A 11 1.69 7.56 -2.14
CA THR A 11 1.79 7.04 -0.77
C THR A 11 1.56 5.53 -0.81
N ILE A 12 2.47 4.77 -0.22
CA ILE A 12 2.42 3.31 -0.15
C ILE A 12 2.52 2.86 1.30
N ALA A 13 1.96 1.70 1.61
CA ALA A 13 1.97 1.15 2.95
C ALA A 13 2.13 -0.37 2.93
N LEU A 14 2.73 -0.88 4.00
CA LEU A 14 2.69 -2.30 4.35
C LEU A 14 1.84 -2.43 5.60
N ALA A 15 0.81 -3.27 5.52
CA ALA A 15 -0.14 -3.51 6.59
C ALA A 15 -0.44 -5.02 6.68
N ARG A 16 -0.77 -5.47 7.89
CA ARG A 16 -1.39 -6.77 8.09
C ARG A 16 -2.89 -6.57 7.97
N LEU A 17 -3.54 -7.39 7.16
CA LEU A 17 -4.98 -7.39 6.93
C LEU A 17 -5.54 -8.73 7.39
N ASP A 18 -6.80 -8.71 7.82
CA ASP A 18 -7.55 -9.94 8.03
C ASP A 18 -7.74 -10.68 6.71
N VAL A 19 -7.75 -12.02 6.73
CA VAL A 19 -7.85 -12.86 5.53
C VAL A 19 -9.12 -12.59 4.73
N THR A 20 -10.20 -12.18 5.39
CA THR A 20 -11.48 -11.85 4.75
C THR A 20 -11.42 -10.57 3.91
N HIS A 21 -10.42 -9.70 4.14
CA HIS A 21 -10.25 -8.42 3.47
C HIS A 21 -8.90 -8.29 2.74
N SER A 22 -8.12 -9.38 2.64
CA SER A 22 -6.76 -9.36 2.09
C SER A 22 -6.69 -9.59 0.58
N ALA A 23 -7.82 -9.78 -0.09
CA ALA A 23 -7.87 -10.01 -1.52
C ALA A 23 -7.33 -8.80 -2.31
N VAL A 24 -6.55 -9.06 -3.36
CA VAL A 24 -6.03 -8.00 -4.23
C VAL A 24 -7.21 -7.31 -4.92
N GLY A 25 -7.21 -5.98 -4.87
CA GLY A 25 -8.29 -5.16 -5.39
C GLY A 25 -9.28 -4.67 -4.35
N THR A 26 -9.28 -5.26 -3.15
CA THR A 26 -10.15 -4.81 -2.05
C THR A 26 -9.84 -3.36 -1.69
N GLU A 27 -10.88 -2.54 -1.65
CA GLU A 27 -10.82 -1.16 -1.16
C GLU A 27 -10.90 -1.14 0.36
N VAL A 28 -10.04 -0.35 0.98
CA VAL A 28 -9.95 -0.21 2.43
C VAL A 28 -9.70 1.24 2.80
N GLU A 29 -10.08 1.64 4.00
CA GLU A 29 -9.76 2.96 4.53
C GLU A 29 -8.72 2.87 5.64
N ILE A 30 -7.74 3.76 5.60
CA ILE A 30 -6.70 3.87 6.61
C ILE A 30 -7.01 5.07 7.50
N GLY A 31 -7.20 4.82 8.79
CA GLY A 31 -7.25 5.89 9.80
C GLY A 31 -5.88 6.53 9.98
N LYS A 32 -5.78 7.85 9.77
CA LYS A 32 -4.58 8.61 10.07
C LYS A 32 -4.59 9.06 11.53
N LEU A 33 -3.54 8.71 12.27
CA LEU A 33 -3.33 9.12 13.66
C LEU A 33 -2.74 10.54 13.73
N ASP A 34 -3.43 11.52 13.16
CA ASP A 34 -3.02 12.94 13.14
C ASP A 34 -3.93 13.83 13.99
N GLY A 35 -4.79 13.25 14.83
CA GLY A 35 -5.76 13.98 15.65
C GLY A 35 -6.99 14.49 14.88
N HIS A 36 -7.02 14.35 13.55
CA HIS A 36 -8.13 14.81 12.71
C HIS A 36 -9.06 13.66 12.24
N ALA A 37 -8.83 12.44 12.74
CA ALA A 37 -9.61 11.24 12.39
C ALA A 37 -9.79 11.02 10.88
N LYS A 38 -8.80 11.42 10.06
CA LYS A 38 -8.89 11.32 8.60
C LYS A 38 -8.94 9.86 8.15
N ARG A 39 -9.80 9.57 7.18
CA ARG A 39 -9.85 8.30 6.44
C ARG A 39 -9.18 8.49 5.09
N LEU A 40 -8.13 7.73 4.84
CA LEU A 40 -7.41 7.73 3.57
C LEU A 40 -7.83 6.49 2.77
N PRO A 41 -8.39 6.65 1.57
CA PRO A 41 -8.72 5.51 0.72
C PRO A 41 -7.44 4.80 0.29
N ALA A 42 -7.46 3.48 0.30
CA ALA A 42 -6.38 2.62 -0.14
C ALA A 42 -6.95 1.36 -0.82
N ARG A 43 -6.10 0.68 -1.57
CA ARG A 43 -6.44 -0.55 -2.28
C ARG A 43 -5.38 -1.60 -1.99
N VAL A 44 -5.82 -2.82 -1.71
CA VAL A 44 -4.92 -3.97 -1.54
C VAL A 44 -4.30 -4.31 -2.89
N VAL A 45 -2.97 -4.38 -2.93
CA VAL A 45 -2.20 -4.70 -4.13
C VAL A 45 -1.24 -5.86 -3.85
N ALA A 46 -0.76 -6.51 -4.91
CA ALA A 46 0.24 -7.57 -4.79
C ALA A 46 1.53 -7.07 -4.14
N PHE A 47 2.29 -8.00 -3.56
CA PHE A 47 3.54 -7.67 -2.90
C PHE A 47 4.60 -7.14 -3.88
N ALA A 48 5.40 -6.22 -3.36
CA ALA A 48 6.30 -5.29 -4.05
C ALA A 48 5.58 -4.26 -4.94
N HIS A 49 5.55 -3.00 -4.46
CA HIS A 49 5.01 -1.87 -5.23
C HIS A 49 5.93 -1.43 -6.38
N TYR A 50 7.23 -1.74 -6.29
CA TYR A 50 8.23 -1.41 -7.29
C TYR A 50 8.82 -2.68 -7.87
N ASP A 51 8.83 -2.77 -9.19
CA ASP A 51 9.32 -3.92 -9.96
C ASP A 51 8.78 -5.29 -9.45
N PRO A 52 7.44 -5.49 -9.43
CA PRO A 52 6.85 -6.72 -8.91
C PRO A 52 7.32 -7.98 -9.65
N GLN A 53 7.68 -7.86 -10.93
CA GLN A 53 8.22 -8.96 -11.74
C GLN A 53 9.75 -9.11 -11.64
N LYS A 54 10.43 -8.32 -10.79
CA LYS A 54 11.89 -8.33 -10.60
C LYS A 54 12.66 -8.28 -11.93
N THR A 55 12.22 -7.40 -12.83
CA THR A 55 12.76 -7.26 -14.18
C THR A 55 14.02 -6.39 -14.26
N LYS A 56 14.26 -5.55 -13.24
CA LYS A 56 15.33 -4.55 -13.21
C LYS A 56 16.69 -5.05 -12.69
N PRO A 57 16.81 -6.00 -11.75
CA PRO A 57 18.11 -6.59 -11.44
C PRO A 57 18.44 -7.65 -12.49
N ARG A 58 18.99 -7.21 -13.63
CA ARG A 58 19.71 -8.07 -14.56
C ARG A 58 21.11 -7.49 -14.72
N SER A 59 22.02 -7.93 -13.85
CA SER A 59 23.46 -7.83 -13.99
C SER A 59 24.08 -9.20 -13.71
#